data_AF-A0A2G9ZGI9-F1
#
_entry.id   AF-A0A2G9ZGI9-F1
#
_cell.length_a   1.000
_cell.length_b   1.000
_cell.length_c   1.000
_cell.angle_alpha   90.00
_cell.angle_beta   90.00
_cell.angle_gamma   90.00
#
_symmetry.space_group_name_H-M   'P 1'
#
loop_
_entity.id
_entity.type
_entity.pdbx_description
1 polymer ?
#
loop_
_entity_poly.entity_id
_entity_poly.type
_entity_poly.pdbx_seq_one_letter_code
_entity_poly.pdbx_strand_id
1 'polypeptide(L)'
;MDIKEFIRGCHEFEKHEKRDAMYKMATFILSHFWGKHSEMADGLGVLLLTWNQAFYRYGTLDFDKLEKCIADNFSQIESFRKRDISSFSDADKSDIKALFLEFLEALQITVGKVSGRKSPVSVAKALHLLAPNFFPLWDDKIARAYKCYYSHNPDEKYVRFCELTKALANEIRENISQPHKTIVKLIDEYNYSKYTKGWI
;
A
#
# COMPACT_ATOMS: atom_id res chain seq x y z
N MET A 1 -9.75 15.28 13.43
CA MET A 1 -9.24 14.08 14.11
C MET A 1 -8.60 14.47 15.42
N ASP A 2 -8.74 13.69 16.49
CA ASP A 2 -7.97 13.93 17.72
C ASP A 2 -6.51 13.50 17.52
N ILE A 3 -5.58 14.47 17.55
CA ILE A 3 -4.14 14.23 17.38
C ILE A 3 -3.58 13.31 18.47
N LYS A 4 -4.08 13.38 19.70
CA LYS A 4 -3.62 12.51 20.78
C LYS A 4 -4.01 11.06 20.51
N GLU A 5 -5.22 10.83 20.01
CA GLU A 5 -5.68 9.52 19.58
C GLU A 5 -4.83 8.99 18.41
N PHE A 6 -4.52 9.84 17.43
CA PHE A 6 -3.68 9.48 16.30
C PHE A 6 -2.30 8.99 16.73
N ILE A 7 -1.62 9.78 17.58
CA ILE A 7 -0.29 9.44 18.12
C ILE A 7 -0.35 8.14 18.93
N ARG A 8 -1.39 7.98 19.76
CA ARG A 8 -1.63 6.73 20.52
C ARG A 8 -1.73 5.53 19.58
N GLY A 9 -2.48 5.65 18.49
CA GLY A 9 -2.61 4.58 17.48
C GLY A 9 -1.27 4.20 16.85
N CYS A 10 -0.44 5.18 16.51
CA CYS A 10 0.91 4.92 15.98
C CYS A 10 1.79 4.19 17.01
N HIS A 11 1.79 4.61 18.28
CA HIS A 11 2.56 3.93 19.33
C HIS A 11 2.09 2.49 19.58
N GLU A 12 0.77 2.26 19.58
CA GLU A 12 0.23 0.91 19.74
C GLU A 12 0.61 -0.01 18.57
N PHE A 13 0.75 0.54 17.36
CA PHE A 13 1.28 -0.20 16.22
C PHE A 13 2.72 -0.66 16.46
N GLU A 14 3.61 0.25 16.84
CA GLU A 14 5.03 -0.07 17.09
C GLU A 14 5.21 -1.10 18.20
N LYS A 15 4.37 -1.02 19.23
CA LYS A 15 4.39 -1.95 20.36
C LYS A 15 4.02 -3.38 19.93
N HIS A 16 2.97 -3.52 19.11
CA HIS A 16 2.33 -4.81 18.87
C HIS A 16 2.66 -5.46 17.51
N GLU A 17 2.87 -4.68 16.44
CA GLU A 17 3.04 -5.23 15.08
C GLU A 17 4.49 -5.63 14.80
N LYS A 18 4.86 -6.84 15.22
CA LYS A 18 6.23 -7.36 15.04
C LYS A 18 6.62 -7.57 13.57
N ARG A 19 5.65 -7.70 12.66
CA ARG A 19 5.92 -7.90 11.22
C ARG A 19 6.33 -6.61 10.52
N ASP A 20 6.37 -5.46 11.20
CA ASP A 20 6.94 -4.21 10.68
C ASP A 20 8.41 -4.35 10.26
N ALA A 21 9.14 -5.30 10.85
CA ALA A 21 10.48 -5.68 10.36
C ALA A 21 10.48 -6.05 8.86
N MET A 22 9.46 -6.76 8.38
CA MET A 22 9.36 -7.14 6.95
C MET A 22 9.05 -5.94 6.05
N TYR A 23 8.30 -4.96 6.55
CA TYR A 23 8.10 -3.68 5.84
C TYR A 23 9.42 -2.93 5.66
N LYS A 24 10.23 -2.85 6.72
CA LYS A 24 11.57 -2.23 6.66
C LYS A 24 12.49 -2.95 5.68
N MET A 25 12.51 -4.29 5.71
CA MET A 25 13.32 -5.09 4.79
C MET A 25 12.88 -4.93 3.33
N ALA A 26 11.58 -5.02 3.04
CA ALA A 26 11.05 -4.82 1.68
C ALA A 26 11.35 -3.41 1.15
N THR A 27 11.18 -2.38 1.99
CA THR A 27 11.50 -0.99 1.63
C THR A 27 12.99 -0.79 1.35
N PHE A 28 13.86 -1.44 2.13
CA PHE A 28 15.31 -1.42 1.90
C PHE A 28 15.68 -2.08 0.57
N ILE A 29 15.18 -3.29 0.30
CA ILE A 29 15.44 -4.02 -0.95
C ILE A 29 15.02 -3.18 -2.16
N LEU A 30 13.80 -2.64 -2.15
CA LEU A 30 13.30 -1.80 -3.24
C LEU A 30 14.13 -0.54 -3.44
N SER A 31 14.55 0.11 -2.36
CA SER A 31 15.37 1.32 -2.46
C SER A 31 16.79 1.01 -2.95
N HIS A 32 17.36 -0.13 -2.55
CA HIS A 32 18.69 -0.56 -2.96
C HIS A 32 18.75 -1.01 -4.42
N PHE A 33 17.70 -1.70 -4.90
CA PHE A 33 17.62 -2.24 -6.25
C PHE A 33 16.69 -1.43 -7.17
N TRP A 34 16.47 -0.15 -6.87
CA TRP A 34 15.57 0.69 -7.65
C TRP A 34 15.99 0.73 -9.13
N GLY A 35 15.07 0.43 -10.04
CA GLY A 35 15.32 0.32 -11.48
C GLY A 35 15.80 -1.06 -11.95
N LYS A 36 16.04 -2.02 -11.05
CA LYS A 36 16.25 -3.42 -11.39
C LYS A 36 14.96 -4.19 -11.14
N HIS A 37 14.16 -4.36 -12.18
CA HIS A 37 12.76 -4.77 -12.05
C HIS A 37 12.59 -6.16 -11.42
N SER A 38 13.52 -7.09 -11.66
CA SER A 38 13.50 -8.43 -11.09
C SER A 38 13.65 -8.39 -9.56
N GLU A 39 14.70 -7.73 -9.07
CA GLU A 39 14.95 -7.57 -7.62
C GLU A 39 13.89 -6.68 -6.95
N MET A 40 13.28 -5.76 -7.70
CA MET A 40 12.12 -5.02 -7.21
C MET A 40 10.91 -5.94 -7.00
N ALA A 41 10.65 -6.87 -7.91
CA ALA A 41 9.60 -7.87 -7.74
C ALA A 41 9.85 -8.75 -6.50
N ASP A 42 11.09 -9.18 -6.28
CA ASP A 42 11.50 -9.90 -5.06
C ASP A 42 11.23 -9.08 -3.80
N GLY A 43 11.60 -7.79 -3.81
CA GLY A 43 11.35 -6.86 -2.71
C GLY A 43 9.87 -6.71 -2.38
N LEU A 44 8.99 -6.62 -3.39
CA LEU A 44 7.54 -6.64 -3.20
C LEU A 44 7.07 -7.98 -2.63
N GLY A 45 7.63 -9.10 -3.11
CA GLY A 45 7.33 -10.45 -2.64
C GLY A 45 7.51 -10.62 -1.13
N VAL A 46 8.58 -10.06 -0.55
CA VAL A 46 8.86 -10.10 0.90
C VAL A 46 7.66 -9.60 1.72
N LEU A 47 7.11 -8.43 1.36
CA LEU A 47 5.98 -7.87 2.10
C LEU A 47 4.68 -8.58 1.75
N LEU A 48 4.42 -8.85 0.47
CA LEU A 48 3.17 -9.45 0.02
C LEU A 48 2.95 -10.83 0.62
N LEU A 49 3.99 -11.68 0.62
CA LEU A 49 3.91 -13.04 1.16
C LEU A 49 3.86 -13.06 2.69
N THR A 50 4.32 -12.01 3.37
CA THR A 50 4.25 -11.90 4.84
C THR A 50 2.95 -11.23 5.31
N TRP A 51 2.67 -10.02 4.82
CA TRP A 51 1.55 -9.20 5.26
C TRP A 51 0.24 -9.58 4.58
N ASN A 52 0.27 -10.25 3.43
CA ASN A 52 -0.92 -10.80 2.76
C ASN A 52 -0.90 -12.34 2.69
N GLN A 53 -0.24 -12.98 3.66
CA GLN A 53 -0.09 -14.43 3.74
C GLN A 53 -1.44 -15.19 3.69
N ALA A 54 -2.50 -14.64 4.30
CA ALA A 54 -3.83 -15.24 4.27
C ALA A 54 -4.43 -15.36 2.85
N PHE A 55 -4.01 -14.49 1.93
CA PHE A 55 -4.37 -14.55 0.53
C PHE A 55 -3.47 -15.53 -0.23
N TYR A 56 -2.15 -15.37 -0.11
CA TYR A 56 -1.18 -16.17 -0.88
C TYR A 56 -0.99 -17.61 -0.36
N ARG A 57 -1.50 -17.99 0.81
CA ARG A 57 -1.42 -19.40 1.28
C ARG A 57 -2.16 -20.41 0.38
N TYR A 58 -2.97 -19.94 -0.57
CA TYR A 58 -3.79 -20.77 -1.45
C TYR A 58 -3.23 -20.93 -2.88
N GLY A 59 -2.06 -20.35 -3.16
CA GLY A 59 -1.41 -20.48 -4.46
C GLY A 59 -0.15 -19.63 -4.57
N THR A 60 0.41 -19.50 -5.76
CA THR A 60 1.68 -18.79 -5.96
C THR A 60 1.48 -17.43 -6.61
N LEU A 61 2.33 -16.48 -6.21
CA LEU A 61 2.57 -15.24 -6.93
C LEU A 61 3.50 -15.54 -8.12
N ASP A 62 3.21 -14.94 -9.26
CA ASP A 62 4.02 -15.05 -10.48
C ASP A 62 4.98 -13.86 -10.55
N PHE A 63 6.24 -14.10 -10.21
CA PHE A 63 7.26 -13.06 -10.14
C PHE A 63 7.63 -12.52 -11.53
N ASP A 64 7.59 -13.35 -12.58
CA ASP A 64 7.87 -12.91 -13.95
C ASP A 64 6.79 -11.92 -14.42
N LYS A 65 5.51 -12.20 -14.11
CA LYS A 65 4.41 -11.26 -14.39
C LYS A 65 4.54 -9.96 -13.59
N LEU A 66 4.96 -10.04 -12.33
CA LEU A 66 5.15 -8.86 -11.50
C LEU A 66 6.33 -8.01 -11.99
N GLU A 67 7.46 -8.63 -12.32
CA GLU A 67 8.61 -7.96 -12.93
C GLU A 67 8.20 -7.24 -14.22
N LYS A 68 7.49 -7.93 -15.11
CA LYS A 68 6.99 -7.33 -16.35
C LYS A 68 6.08 -6.14 -16.08
N CYS A 69 5.13 -6.27 -15.15
CA CYS A 69 4.23 -5.18 -14.77
C CYS A 69 4.99 -3.96 -14.22
N ILE A 70 6.01 -4.18 -13.38
CA ILE A 70 6.88 -3.10 -12.90
C ILE A 70 7.60 -2.43 -14.09
N ALA A 71 8.20 -3.22 -14.98
CA ALA A 71 8.97 -2.71 -16.11
C ALA A 71 8.11 -1.87 -17.07
N ASP A 72 6.93 -2.38 -17.43
CA ASP A 72 6.00 -1.71 -18.34
C ASP A 72 5.48 -0.38 -17.76
N ASN A 73 5.41 -0.26 -16.42
CA ASN A 73 4.88 0.92 -15.72
C ASN A 73 5.96 1.78 -15.04
N PHE A 74 7.25 1.47 -15.22
CA PHE A 74 8.32 2.01 -14.37
C PHE A 74 8.37 3.54 -14.36
N SER A 75 8.23 4.18 -15.52
CA SER A 75 8.24 5.65 -15.63
C SER A 75 7.11 6.31 -14.83
N GLN A 76 5.91 5.71 -14.83
CA GLN A 76 4.76 6.24 -14.11
C GLN A 76 4.93 6.01 -12.60
N ILE A 77 5.39 4.82 -12.20
CA ILE A 77 5.73 4.49 -10.82
C ILE A 77 6.77 5.48 -10.28
N GLU A 78 7.81 5.78 -11.05
CA GLU A 78 8.88 6.70 -10.66
C GLU A 78 8.37 8.13 -10.48
N SER A 79 7.45 8.58 -11.34
CA SER A 79 6.78 9.88 -11.22
C SER A 79 6.03 9.99 -9.88
N PHE A 80 5.24 8.98 -9.51
CA PHE A 80 4.55 8.97 -8.21
C PHE A 80 5.50 8.83 -7.03
N ARG A 81 6.59 8.06 -7.15
CA ARG A 81 7.58 7.89 -6.06
C ARG A 81 8.24 9.20 -5.64
N LYS A 82 8.49 10.09 -6.60
CA LYS A 82 9.12 11.41 -6.37
C LYS A 82 8.15 12.42 -5.72
N ARG A 83 6.89 12.05 -5.52
CA ARG A 83 5.81 12.92 -5.03
C ARG A 83 5.37 12.54 -3.63
N ASP A 84 4.75 13.51 -2.98
CA ASP A 84 4.06 13.34 -1.70
C ASP A 84 2.54 13.35 -1.93
N ILE A 85 1.78 12.64 -1.07
CA ILE A 85 0.32 12.55 -1.14
C ILE A 85 -0.37 13.92 -1.14
N SER A 86 0.22 14.98 -0.58
CA SER A 86 -0.35 16.33 -0.67
C SER A 86 -0.47 16.83 -2.11
N SER A 87 0.35 16.30 -3.02
CA SER A 87 0.32 16.62 -4.45
C SER A 87 -0.71 15.81 -5.25
N PHE A 88 -1.42 14.85 -4.65
CA PHE A 88 -2.48 14.10 -5.33
C PHE A 88 -3.55 15.07 -5.86
N SER A 89 -4.03 14.86 -7.07
CA SER A 89 -4.96 15.74 -7.78
C SER A 89 -5.89 14.96 -8.71
N ASP A 90 -6.88 15.65 -9.30
CA ASP A 90 -7.80 15.04 -10.26
C ASP A 90 -7.10 14.50 -11.52
N ALA A 91 -5.97 15.10 -11.92
CA ALA A 91 -5.18 14.67 -13.07
C ALA A 91 -4.54 13.28 -12.87
N ASP A 92 -4.38 12.85 -11.62
CA ASP A 92 -3.76 11.56 -11.30
C ASP A 92 -4.75 10.39 -11.39
N LYS A 93 -6.06 10.66 -11.44
CA LYS A 93 -7.10 9.64 -11.21
C LYS A 93 -7.10 8.56 -12.28
N SER A 94 -7.01 8.93 -13.56
CA SER A 94 -6.98 7.98 -14.67
C SER A 94 -5.76 7.06 -14.57
N ASP A 95 -4.62 7.66 -14.29
CA ASP A 95 -3.31 7.01 -14.21
C ASP A 95 -3.27 6.01 -13.06
N ILE A 96 -3.75 6.41 -11.88
CA ILE A 96 -3.82 5.51 -10.72
C ILE A 96 -4.79 4.37 -10.99
N LYS A 97 -5.94 4.60 -11.63
CA LYS A 97 -6.88 3.51 -11.97
C LYS A 97 -6.25 2.49 -12.92
N ALA A 98 -5.60 2.97 -13.98
CA ALA A 98 -4.92 2.11 -14.95
C ALA A 98 -3.82 1.28 -14.26
N LEU A 99 -2.92 1.95 -13.54
CA LEU A 99 -1.84 1.29 -12.80
C LEU A 99 -2.39 0.28 -11.78
N PHE A 100 -3.47 0.60 -11.08
CA PHE A 100 -4.11 -0.29 -10.13
C PHE A 100 -4.61 -1.57 -10.79
N LEU A 101 -5.26 -1.47 -11.95
CA LEU A 101 -5.78 -2.63 -12.68
C LEU A 101 -4.66 -3.51 -13.23
N GLU A 102 -3.56 -2.92 -13.73
CA GLU A 102 -2.39 -3.68 -14.19
C GLU A 102 -1.76 -4.48 -13.05
N PHE A 103 -1.55 -3.85 -11.89
CA PHE A 103 -1.06 -4.56 -10.71
C PHE A 103 -2.08 -5.59 -10.18
N LEU A 104 -3.38 -5.36 -10.35
CA LEU A 104 -4.42 -6.31 -9.96
C LEU A 104 -4.32 -7.61 -10.77
N GLU A 105 -4.02 -7.52 -12.07
CA GLU A 105 -3.75 -8.68 -12.93
C GLU A 105 -2.41 -9.35 -12.58
N ALA A 106 -1.35 -8.57 -12.36
CA ALA A 106 -0.01 -9.10 -12.11
C ALA A 106 0.09 -9.82 -10.75
N LEU A 107 -0.64 -9.35 -9.73
CA LEU A 107 -0.59 -9.87 -8.36
C LEU A 107 -1.59 -10.99 -8.06
N GLN A 108 -2.36 -11.44 -9.04
CA GLN A 108 -3.32 -12.52 -8.88
C GLN A 108 -2.62 -13.86 -8.60
N ILE A 109 -3.35 -14.79 -7.98
CA ILE A 109 -2.86 -16.16 -7.80
C ILE A 109 -2.85 -16.85 -9.16
N THR A 110 -1.72 -17.42 -9.58
CA THR A 110 -1.60 -18.07 -10.91
C THR A 110 -1.71 -19.58 -10.87
N VAL A 111 -1.39 -20.22 -9.74
CA VAL A 111 -1.44 -21.68 -9.58
C VAL A 111 -2.37 -22.07 -8.44
N GLY A 112 -3.11 -23.17 -8.62
CA GLY A 112 -3.96 -23.78 -7.58
C GLY A 112 -5.46 -23.58 -7.82
N LYS A 113 -6.28 -24.06 -6.87
CA LYS A 113 -7.76 -24.06 -6.97
C LYS A 113 -8.39 -22.67 -7.07
N VAL A 114 -7.66 -21.65 -6.66
CA VAL A 114 -8.09 -20.25 -6.70
C VAL A 114 -7.25 -19.43 -7.69
N SER A 115 -6.72 -20.08 -8.73
CA SER A 115 -6.06 -19.39 -9.84
C SER A 115 -7.00 -18.34 -10.45
N GLY A 116 -6.45 -17.18 -10.82
CA GLY A 116 -7.17 -16.00 -11.27
C GLY A 116 -7.77 -15.15 -10.13
N ARG A 117 -7.66 -15.58 -8.86
CA ARG A 117 -8.16 -14.79 -7.73
C ARG A 117 -7.27 -13.55 -7.55
N LYS A 118 -7.92 -12.39 -7.41
CA LYS A 118 -7.30 -11.07 -7.28
C LYS A 118 -7.40 -10.52 -5.86
N SER A 119 -6.48 -9.62 -5.50
CA SER A 119 -6.47 -8.95 -4.19
C SER A 119 -6.20 -7.45 -4.32
N PRO A 120 -7.24 -6.61 -4.19
CA PRO A 120 -7.06 -5.16 -4.07
C PRO A 120 -6.14 -4.74 -2.90
N VAL A 121 -6.04 -5.59 -1.87
CA VAL A 121 -5.10 -5.39 -0.75
C VAL A 121 -3.66 -5.62 -1.17
N SER A 122 -3.38 -6.63 -2.01
CA SER A 122 -2.03 -6.82 -2.58
C SER A 122 -1.61 -5.61 -3.40
N VAL A 123 -2.50 -5.07 -4.24
CA VAL A 123 -2.21 -3.90 -5.08
C VAL A 123 -1.83 -2.69 -4.22
N ALA A 124 -2.64 -2.33 -3.23
CA ALA A 124 -2.33 -1.20 -2.35
C ALA A 124 -0.99 -1.37 -1.61
N LYS A 125 -0.66 -2.60 -1.17
CA LYS A 125 0.65 -2.91 -0.55
C LYS A 125 1.81 -2.72 -1.52
N ALA A 126 1.65 -3.18 -2.76
CA ALA A 126 2.68 -3.05 -3.77
C ALA A 126 2.90 -1.59 -4.16
N LEU A 127 1.83 -0.86 -4.48
CA LEU A 127 1.90 0.56 -4.85
C LEU A 127 2.50 1.41 -3.72
N HIS A 128 2.10 1.17 -2.47
CA HIS A 128 2.69 1.87 -1.33
C HIS A 128 4.19 1.62 -1.21
N LEU A 129 4.67 0.39 -1.35
CA LEU A 129 6.10 0.11 -1.31
C LEU A 129 6.88 0.78 -2.44
N LEU A 130 6.28 0.87 -3.63
CA LEU A 130 6.88 1.52 -4.79
C LEU A 130 6.92 3.06 -4.65
N ALA A 131 5.89 3.68 -4.07
CA ALA A 131 5.82 5.12 -3.80
C ALA A 131 5.29 5.42 -2.38
N PRO A 132 6.13 5.26 -1.33
CA PRO A 132 5.69 5.26 0.07
C PRO A 132 5.24 6.61 0.62
N ASN A 133 5.57 7.70 -0.08
CA ASN A 133 5.10 9.05 0.24
C ASN A 133 3.77 9.39 -0.44
N PHE A 134 3.34 8.61 -1.43
CA PHE A 134 2.20 8.94 -2.29
C PHE A 134 1.03 7.96 -2.11
N PHE A 135 1.28 6.64 -2.21
CA PHE A 135 0.20 5.65 -2.24
C PHE A 135 -0.16 5.15 -0.83
N PRO A 136 -1.42 5.24 -0.39
CA PRO A 136 -1.84 4.75 0.91
C PRO A 136 -2.03 3.23 0.96
N LEU A 137 -1.80 2.65 2.14
CA LEU A 137 -2.12 1.27 2.47
C LEU A 137 -3.56 1.13 2.96
N TRP A 138 -4.19 0.01 2.61
CA TRP A 138 -5.46 -0.40 3.18
C TRP A 138 -5.54 -1.91 3.38
N ASP A 139 -6.51 -2.34 4.18
CA ASP A 139 -7.03 -3.70 4.23
C ASP A 139 -8.56 -3.68 4.22
N ASP A 140 -9.20 -4.85 4.42
CA ASP A 140 -10.66 -4.96 4.43
C ASP A 140 -11.32 -4.05 5.47
N LYS A 141 -10.79 -4.02 6.70
CA LYS A 141 -11.39 -3.27 7.80
C LYS A 141 -11.17 -1.77 7.62
N ILE A 142 -9.99 -1.36 7.18
CA ILE A 142 -9.69 0.04 6.87
C ILE A 142 -10.56 0.52 5.69
N ALA A 143 -10.63 -0.25 4.61
CA ALA A 143 -11.44 0.12 3.44
C ALA A 143 -12.93 0.26 3.81
N ARG A 144 -13.47 -0.61 4.67
CA ARG A 144 -14.84 -0.48 5.18
C ARG A 144 -15.04 0.77 6.04
N ALA A 145 -14.11 1.05 6.95
CA ALA A 145 -14.19 2.23 7.82
C ALA A 145 -14.25 3.54 7.02
N TYR A 146 -13.51 3.62 5.92
CA TYR A 146 -13.50 4.77 5.01
C TYR A 146 -14.59 4.71 3.91
N LYS A 147 -15.51 3.75 3.97
CA LYS A 147 -16.56 3.52 2.94
C LYS A 147 -15.99 3.31 1.52
N CYS A 148 -14.77 2.82 1.45
CA CYS A 148 -14.04 2.50 0.21
C CYS A 148 -13.92 0.98 0.02
N TYR A 149 -14.91 0.21 0.48
CA TYR A 149 -14.88 -1.24 0.34
C TYR A 149 -14.89 -1.66 -1.15
N TYR A 150 -13.94 -2.49 -1.52
CA TYR A 150 -13.48 -2.75 -2.88
C TYR A 150 -14.08 -4.03 -3.50
N SER A 151 -15.30 -4.42 -3.11
CA SER A 151 -15.99 -5.55 -3.77
C SER A 151 -16.45 -5.24 -5.19
N HIS A 152 -16.65 -3.96 -5.50
CA HIS A 152 -17.02 -3.45 -6.82
C HIS A 152 -16.15 -2.23 -7.13
N ASN A 153 -15.63 -2.15 -8.36
CA ASN A 153 -14.77 -1.07 -8.86
C ASN A 153 -13.60 -0.74 -7.91
N PRO A 154 -12.71 -1.72 -7.61
CA PRO A 154 -11.67 -1.58 -6.58
C PRO A 154 -10.70 -0.43 -6.86
N ASP A 155 -10.43 -0.13 -8.12
CA ASP A 155 -9.62 0.99 -8.61
C ASP A 155 -10.24 2.35 -8.25
N GLU A 156 -11.55 2.52 -8.46
CA GLU A 156 -12.27 3.75 -8.10
C GLU A 156 -12.30 3.96 -6.60
N LYS A 157 -12.48 2.87 -5.84
CA LYS A 157 -12.42 2.89 -4.38
C LYS A 157 -11.02 3.28 -3.88
N TYR A 158 -9.97 2.83 -4.56
CA TYR A 158 -8.60 3.15 -4.18
C TYR A 158 -8.27 4.62 -4.45
N VAL A 159 -8.69 5.16 -5.60
CA VAL A 159 -8.58 6.61 -5.88
C VAL A 159 -9.32 7.45 -4.84
N ARG A 160 -10.55 7.06 -4.48
CA ARG A 160 -11.29 7.73 -3.40
C ARG A 160 -10.55 7.66 -2.06
N PHE A 161 -9.88 6.55 -1.78
CA PHE A 161 -9.08 6.41 -0.58
C PHE A 161 -7.82 7.28 -0.60
N CYS A 162 -7.19 7.49 -1.76
CA CYS A 162 -6.11 8.47 -1.94
C CYS A 162 -6.56 9.90 -1.63
N GLU A 163 -7.74 10.31 -2.11
CA GLU A 163 -8.34 11.62 -1.78
C GLU A 163 -8.53 11.81 -0.27
N LEU A 164 -9.10 10.80 0.40
CA LEU A 164 -9.36 10.84 1.84
C LEU A 164 -8.06 10.85 2.64
N THR A 165 -7.05 10.08 2.20
CA THR A 165 -5.72 10.08 2.83
C THR A 165 -5.03 11.43 2.66
N LYS A 166 -5.12 12.06 1.47
CA LYS A 166 -4.61 13.43 1.25
C LYS A 166 -5.24 14.41 2.23
N ALA A 167 -6.56 14.40 2.35
CA ALA A 167 -7.27 15.30 3.26
C ALA A 167 -6.81 15.09 4.71
N LEU A 168 -6.69 13.84 5.15
CA LEU A 168 -6.19 13.50 6.48
C LEU A 168 -4.74 13.92 6.69
N ALA A 169 -3.87 13.68 5.71
CA ALA A 169 -2.46 14.07 5.76
C ALA A 169 -2.31 15.58 5.91
N ASN A 170 -3.11 16.37 5.21
CA ASN A 170 -3.11 17.83 5.32
C ASN A 170 -3.57 18.31 6.71
N GLU A 171 -4.54 17.62 7.32
CA GLU A 171 -5.05 17.97 8.65
C GLU A 171 -4.00 17.77 9.75
N ILE A 172 -3.14 16.76 9.63
CA ILE A 172 -2.21 16.37 10.71
C ILE A 172 -0.76 16.80 10.50
N ARG A 173 -0.37 17.21 9.29
CA ARG A 173 1.03 17.45 8.92
C ARG A 173 1.75 18.42 9.84
N GLU A 174 1.07 19.47 10.28
CA GLU A 174 1.67 20.50 11.15
C GLU A 174 1.84 20.03 12.60
N ASN A 175 1.09 19.01 13.01
CA ASN A 175 1.03 18.54 14.40
C ASN A 175 1.92 17.31 14.65
N ILE A 176 2.58 16.79 13.62
CA ILE A 176 3.30 15.52 13.69
C ILE A 176 4.66 15.68 13.01
N SER A 177 5.73 15.42 13.78
CA SER A 177 7.08 15.30 13.26
C SER A 177 7.66 13.97 13.67
N GLN A 178 7.79 13.05 12.71
CA GLN A 178 8.58 11.83 12.86
C GLN A 178 9.52 11.70 11.65
N PRO A 179 10.84 11.90 11.81
CA PRO A 179 11.77 12.00 10.68
C PRO A 179 11.96 10.69 9.92
N HIS A 180 11.55 9.55 10.49
CA HIS A 180 11.84 8.22 9.93
C HIS A 180 10.65 7.55 9.23
N LYS A 181 9.46 8.18 9.22
CA LYS A 181 8.26 7.61 8.63
C LYS A 181 7.55 8.63 7.74
N THR A 182 7.02 8.16 6.62
CA THR A 182 6.19 8.99 5.75
C THR A 182 4.86 9.27 6.44
N ILE A 183 4.21 10.41 6.13
CA ILE A 183 2.90 10.72 6.71
C ILE A 183 1.85 9.67 6.35
N VAL A 184 1.98 9.09 5.15
CA VAL A 184 1.12 8.01 4.66
C VAL A 184 1.32 6.74 5.49
N LYS A 185 2.56 6.41 5.89
CA LYS A 185 2.82 5.27 6.77
C LYS A 185 2.26 5.51 8.18
N LEU A 186 2.35 6.72 8.72
CA LEU A 186 1.75 7.04 10.02
C LEU A 186 0.22 6.89 10.00
N ILE A 187 -0.42 7.34 8.91
CA ILE A 187 -1.86 7.17 8.71
C ILE A 187 -2.23 5.67 8.66
N ASP A 188 -1.44 4.85 7.95
CA ASP A 188 -1.62 3.40 7.92
C ASP A 188 -1.51 2.78 9.33
N GLU A 189 -0.48 3.14 10.11
CA GLU A 189 -0.29 2.60 11.47
C GLU A 189 -1.45 2.93 12.39
N TYR A 190 -1.90 4.19 12.39
CA TYR A 190 -3.08 4.60 13.14
C TYR A 190 -4.33 3.83 12.68
N ASN A 191 -4.56 3.73 11.36
CA ASN A 191 -5.71 3.03 10.80
C ASN A 191 -5.69 1.54 11.14
N TYR A 192 -4.52 0.91 11.12
CA TYR A 192 -4.34 -0.49 11.46
C TYR A 192 -4.63 -0.74 12.94
N SER A 193 -4.08 0.09 13.82
CA SER A 193 -4.34 0.03 15.27
C SER A 193 -5.83 0.20 15.58
N LYS A 194 -6.48 1.20 14.98
CA LYS A 194 -7.87 1.54 15.25
C LYS A 194 -8.86 0.57 14.61
N TYR A 195 -8.78 0.41 13.29
CA TYR A 195 -9.81 -0.30 12.53
C TYR A 195 -9.49 -1.78 12.38
N THR A 196 -8.22 -2.16 12.17
CA THR A 196 -7.88 -3.55 11.90
C THR A 196 -7.78 -4.37 13.18
N LYS A 197 -7.10 -3.82 14.19
CA LYS A 197 -6.75 -4.52 15.42
C LYS A 197 -7.58 -4.13 16.64
N GLY A 198 -8.12 -2.91 16.67
CA GLY A 198 -8.88 -2.40 17.82
C GLY A 198 -8.01 -2.23 19.07
N TRP A 199 -6.74 -1.82 18.88
CA TRP A 199 -5.82 -1.50 19.98
C TRP A 199 -6.12 -0.14 20.61
N ILE A 200 -6.87 0.72 19.93
CA ILE A 200 -7.29 2.05 20.40
C ILE A 200 -8.75 2.33 20.10
#